data_AF-A0A365GYV1-F1
#
_entry.id   AF-A0A365GYV1-F1
#
_cell.length_a   1.000
_cell.length_b   1.000
_cell.length_c   1.000
_cell.angle_alpha   90.00
_cell.angle_beta   90.00
_cell.angle_gamma   90.00
#
_symmetry.space_group_name_H-M   'P 1'
#
loop_
_entity.id
_entity.type
_entity.pdbx_description
1 polymer ?
#
loop_
_entity_poly.entity_id
_entity_poly.type
_entity_poly.pdbx_seq_one_letter_code
_entity_poly.pdbx_strand_id
1 'polypeptide(L)'
;MHTGSTPSRVLLSAGLGLLLTAATACSGGSDQPSDDPALTGAPIKVGLFNPDKGPVAVPAVKSGMDAGVSYVAKELKGVDGRPIVVEACSVDGTPESTIGCANKFVQAGVVAAFDGFNLSSSAGIGILQAAKIPLIGQIPFDQTTGSAAPGRVYFGAPQASFLVGALQGFKAEGKTSATLTLVDTPASHKTVDTQLKPLSGAIGIKATGLYFSPTNPNFSALAATIASTKPDVAGLIASPNASVCTQLIKNLRSVGYSGAIFVAACTSFIKSDPASAPGATLYSSVWLPGTERYAPKTAVDNLKAATKYISQTSGPADFYAHAQFATVVDFAKALAAAPSLDNLTGPTVLSTLQGLKNFPTFLGPTITCGKTTTPNCTTQMLLFTVQKDLSLKPVTGTWITPVPAIMATIPGAS
;
A
#
# COMPACT_ATOMS: atom_id res chain seq x y z
N MET A 1 -68.39 34.46 -13.96
CA MET A 1 -69.09 33.74 -12.88
C MET A 1 -68.02 33.04 -12.06
N HIS A 2 -67.54 33.68 -10.99
CA HIS A 2 -67.94 33.41 -9.59
C HIS A 2 -67.39 32.06 -9.08
N THR A 3 -66.64 31.92 -7.99
CA THR A 3 -66.11 32.84 -6.96
C THR A 3 -65.40 31.99 -5.89
N GLY A 4 -64.39 32.58 -5.22
CA GLY A 4 -64.06 32.43 -3.79
C GLY A 4 -63.44 31.09 -3.31
N SER A 5 -62.63 31.06 -2.26
CA SER A 5 -62.22 32.10 -1.31
C SER A 5 -61.09 31.60 -0.39
N THR A 6 -60.04 32.42 -0.24
CA THR A 6 -59.38 32.70 1.06
C THR A 6 -60.16 33.88 1.71
N PRO A 7 -59.98 34.34 2.98
CA PRO A 7 -58.78 34.29 3.84
C PRO A 7 -59.07 34.10 5.35
N SER A 8 -58.02 34.17 6.19
CA SER A 8 -58.16 34.75 7.53
C SER A 8 -56.97 35.65 7.86
N ARG A 9 -57.29 36.82 8.40
CA ARG A 9 -56.45 37.99 8.68
C ARG A 9 -56.48 38.24 10.19
N VAL A 10 -55.33 38.42 10.84
CA VAL A 10 -54.73 39.70 11.32
C VAL A 10 -55.12 40.06 12.77
N LEU A 11 -54.11 40.44 13.57
CA LEU A 11 -53.95 41.69 14.35
C LEU A 11 -52.93 41.42 15.49
N LEU A 12 -51.70 41.93 15.49
CA LEU A 12 -51.20 43.29 15.83
C LEU A 12 -51.54 43.77 17.26
N SER A 13 -50.54 43.80 18.16
CA SER A 13 -49.88 45.03 18.69
C SER A 13 -49.41 44.97 20.16
N ALA A 14 -48.31 45.73 20.40
CA ALA A 14 -47.75 46.26 21.66
C ALA A 14 -46.97 45.28 22.56
N GLY A 15 -45.82 45.59 23.16
CA GLY A 15 -44.99 46.79 23.24
C GLY A 15 -44.04 46.69 24.46
N LEU A 16 -42.80 47.17 24.28
CA LEU A 16 -41.84 47.73 25.26
C LEU A 16 -41.24 46.86 26.40
N GLY A 17 -39.90 46.78 26.42
CA GLY A 17 -39.11 46.34 27.58
C GLY A 17 -37.62 46.17 27.29
N LEU A 18 -36.85 47.25 27.36
CA LEU A 18 -35.38 47.25 27.38
C LEU A 18 -34.88 46.68 28.72
N LEU A 19 -34.01 45.66 28.71
CA LEU A 19 -33.12 45.32 29.82
C LEU A 19 -31.82 44.71 29.28
N LEU A 20 -30.71 45.46 29.38
CA LEU A 20 -29.36 44.97 29.18
C LEU A 20 -29.00 43.99 30.31
N THR A 21 -28.60 42.76 29.98
CA THR A 21 -27.73 41.95 30.85
C THR A 21 -26.73 41.15 30.00
N ALA A 22 -25.52 41.06 30.55
CA ALA A 22 -24.30 40.65 29.89
C ALA A 22 -24.20 39.16 29.58
N ALA A 23 -23.29 38.85 28.65
CA ALA A 23 -22.93 37.54 28.16
C ALA A 23 -22.54 36.53 29.24
N THR A 24 -23.11 35.33 29.15
CA THR A 24 -22.42 34.03 29.28
C THR A 24 -23.33 32.96 28.69
N ALA A 25 -23.25 32.77 27.37
CA ALA A 25 -23.91 31.64 26.71
C ALA A 25 -23.09 30.38 26.96
N CYS A 26 -23.46 29.64 28.00
CA CYS A 26 -23.16 28.22 28.11
C CYS A 26 -23.95 27.48 27.03
N SER A 27 -23.34 27.32 25.87
CA SER A 27 -23.74 26.31 24.88
C SER A 27 -22.86 25.10 25.14
N GLY A 28 -23.33 24.21 26.01
CA GLY A 28 -22.76 22.88 26.23
C GLY A 28 -22.86 22.07 24.95
N GLY A 29 -21.84 22.17 24.10
CA GLY A 29 -21.46 21.09 23.20
C GLY A 29 -20.85 20.00 24.06
N SER A 30 -21.42 18.81 24.00
CA SER A 30 -20.83 17.62 24.58
C SER A 30 -19.51 17.34 23.86
N ASP A 31 -18.43 17.93 24.36
CA ASP A 31 -17.07 17.45 24.14
C ASP A 31 -17.02 16.05 24.72
N GLN A 32 -17.28 15.07 23.86
CA GLN A 32 -16.87 13.71 24.13
C GLN A 32 -15.34 13.78 24.30
N PRO A 33 -14.77 13.38 25.45
CA PRO A 33 -13.33 13.32 25.59
C PRO A 33 -12.79 12.47 24.45
N SER A 34 -11.92 13.03 23.62
CA SER A 34 -11.13 12.19 22.73
C SER A 34 -10.26 11.32 23.64
N ASP A 35 -10.44 10.00 23.60
CA ASP A 35 -9.55 9.02 24.25
C ASP A 35 -8.11 9.04 23.68
N ASP A 36 -7.79 10.04 22.85
CA ASP A 36 -6.47 10.25 22.29
C ASP A 36 -5.60 10.94 23.36
N PRO A 37 -4.40 10.41 23.67
CA PRO A 37 -3.50 11.07 24.60
C PRO A 37 -3.19 12.49 24.11
N ALA A 38 -3.24 13.46 25.03
CA ALA A 38 -2.89 14.85 24.71
C ALA A 38 -1.39 14.94 24.40
N LEU A 39 -1.04 14.80 23.12
CA LEU A 39 0.31 15.02 22.61
C LEU A 39 0.55 16.53 22.51
N THR A 40 1.49 17.04 23.31
CA THR A 40 1.74 18.48 23.44
C THR A 40 2.95 18.97 22.64
N GLY A 41 3.73 18.05 22.05
CA GLY A 41 4.87 18.38 21.20
C GLY A 41 4.46 19.04 19.87
N ALA A 42 5.38 19.78 19.24
CA ALA A 42 5.13 20.42 17.95
C ALA A 42 4.77 19.37 16.87
N PRO A 43 3.73 19.56 16.03
CA PRO A 43 3.33 18.55 15.05
C PRO A 43 4.44 18.19 14.03
N ILE A 44 4.47 16.92 13.61
CA ILE A 44 5.23 16.43 12.47
C ILE A 44 4.27 16.38 11.28
N LYS A 45 4.32 17.40 10.41
CA LYS A 45 3.46 17.49 9.22
C LYS A 45 4.01 16.62 8.10
N VAL A 46 3.20 15.72 7.56
CA VAL A 46 3.56 14.84 6.44
C VAL A 46 2.50 14.92 5.35
N GLY A 47 2.89 14.83 4.08
CA GLY A 47 1.96 14.71 2.96
C GLY A 47 1.61 13.24 2.69
N LEU A 48 0.44 12.96 2.13
CA LEU A 48 0.08 11.65 1.58
C LEU A 48 -0.45 11.82 0.16
N PHE A 49 0.26 11.27 -0.82
CA PHE A 49 -0.33 10.99 -2.13
C PHE A 49 -1.33 9.85 -1.96
N ASN A 50 -2.62 10.18 -1.87
CA ASN A 50 -3.69 9.23 -1.58
C ASN A 50 -4.33 8.74 -2.90
N PRO A 51 -4.08 7.50 -3.35
CA PRO A 51 -4.60 6.99 -4.62
C PRO A 51 -6.08 6.58 -4.53
N ASP A 52 -6.97 7.48 -4.12
CA ASP A 52 -8.39 7.18 -3.91
C ASP A 52 -9.28 7.40 -5.15
N LYS A 53 -8.67 7.80 -6.28
CA LYS A 53 -9.36 8.08 -7.54
C LYS A 53 -8.73 7.33 -8.71
N GLY A 54 -9.41 7.40 -9.86
CA GLY A 54 -8.95 6.80 -11.10
C GLY A 54 -9.26 5.30 -11.22
N PRO A 55 -8.88 4.68 -12.35
CA PRO A 55 -9.27 3.30 -12.66
C PRO A 55 -8.58 2.22 -11.80
N VAL A 56 -7.51 2.58 -11.07
CA VAL A 56 -6.71 1.66 -10.24
C VAL A 56 -6.63 2.15 -8.79
N ALA A 57 -7.72 2.78 -8.30
CA ALA A 57 -7.78 3.34 -6.96
C ALA A 57 -7.47 2.30 -5.86
N VAL A 58 -6.77 2.74 -4.83
CA VAL A 58 -6.34 1.97 -3.66
C VAL A 58 -6.81 2.66 -2.37
N PRO A 59 -8.13 2.72 -2.10
CA PRO A 59 -8.68 3.45 -0.96
C PRO A 59 -8.20 2.93 0.41
N ALA A 60 -7.73 1.69 0.48
CA ALA A 60 -7.15 1.07 1.68
C ALA A 60 -5.89 1.80 2.21
N VAL A 61 -5.21 2.59 1.37
CA VAL A 61 -4.05 3.40 1.78
C VAL A 61 -4.45 4.41 2.85
N LYS A 62 -5.55 5.14 2.67
CA LYS A 62 -6.01 6.13 3.67
C LYS A 62 -6.36 5.45 4.99
N SER A 63 -7.02 4.29 4.94
CA SER A 63 -7.29 3.45 6.11
C SER A 63 -6.01 3.05 6.86
N GLY A 64 -5.00 2.57 6.14
CA GLY A 64 -3.72 2.21 6.75
C GLY A 64 -2.99 3.43 7.35
N MET A 65 -3.04 4.58 6.67
CA MET A 65 -2.46 5.83 7.18
C MET A 65 -3.13 6.27 8.49
N ASP A 66 -4.47 6.36 8.50
CA ASP A 66 -5.23 6.83 9.67
C ASP A 66 -5.06 5.88 10.87
N ALA A 67 -5.14 4.58 10.61
CA ALA A 67 -4.91 3.55 11.63
C ALA A 67 -3.48 3.62 12.18
N GLY A 68 -2.48 3.80 11.33
CA GLY A 68 -1.07 3.93 11.73
C GLY A 68 -0.82 5.17 12.58
N VAL A 69 -1.36 6.33 12.19
CA VAL A 69 -1.26 7.57 12.97
C VAL A 69 -1.93 7.40 14.34
N SER A 70 -3.11 6.78 14.39
CA SER A 70 -3.81 6.51 15.65
C SER A 70 -3.01 5.57 16.56
N TYR A 71 -2.43 4.50 16.01
CA TYR A 71 -1.56 3.59 16.76
C TYR A 71 -0.32 4.31 17.30
N VAL A 72 0.34 5.13 16.48
CA VAL A 72 1.51 5.92 16.91
C VAL A 72 1.12 6.86 18.05
N ALA A 73 -0.02 7.55 17.95
CA ALA A 73 -0.48 8.45 19.00
C ALA A 73 -0.79 7.70 20.30
N LYS A 74 -1.55 6.60 20.24
CA LYS A 74 -2.07 5.90 21.42
C LYS A 74 -1.06 4.96 22.07
N GLU A 75 -0.37 4.16 21.26
CA GLU A 75 0.50 3.08 21.75
C GLU A 75 1.96 3.53 21.84
N LEU A 76 2.42 4.39 20.91
CA LEU A 76 3.80 4.90 20.92
C LEU A 76 3.95 6.29 21.56
N LYS A 77 2.83 6.93 21.93
CA LYS A 77 2.78 8.28 22.53
C LYS A 77 3.40 9.34 21.62
N GLY A 78 3.14 9.23 20.32
CA GLY A 78 3.70 10.12 19.30
C GLY A 78 5.16 9.80 18.99
N VAL A 79 5.84 10.73 18.33
CA VAL A 79 7.30 10.66 18.11
C VAL A 79 7.93 11.64 19.09
N ASP A 80 8.45 11.14 20.22
CA ASP A 80 8.92 11.97 21.33
C ASP A 80 7.84 12.98 21.82
N GLY A 81 6.62 12.49 22.02
CA GLY A 81 5.47 13.32 22.43
C GLY A 81 4.88 14.21 21.32
N ARG A 82 5.42 14.18 20.09
CA ARG A 82 4.94 14.95 18.95
C ARG A 82 3.88 14.18 18.15
N PRO A 83 2.72 14.80 17.80
CA PRO A 83 1.73 14.18 16.93
C PRO A 83 2.17 14.18 15.46
N ILE A 84 1.78 13.14 14.70
CA ILE A 84 1.88 13.14 13.24
C ILE A 84 0.59 13.72 12.66
N VAL A 85 0.70 14.74 11.81
CA VAL A 85 -0.43 15.39 11.13
C VAL A 85 -0.30 15.19 9.63
N VAL A 86 -1.33 14.62 9.01
CA VAL A 86 -1.29 14.21 7.60
C VAL A 86 -2.05 15.19 6.72
N GLU A 87 -1.36 15.77 5.75
CA GLU A 87 -1.94 16.49 4.63
C GLU A 87 -2.22 15.49 3.49
N ALA A 88 -3.40 14.89 3.50
CA ALA A 88 -3.80 13.96 2.44
C ALA A 88 -4.22 14.72 1.17
N CYS A 89 -3.79 14.22 0.01
CA CYS A 89 -4.14 14.77 -1.29
C CYS A 89 -4.47 13.64 -2.27
N SER A 90 -5.68 13.66 -2.82
CA SER A 90 -6.15 12.66 -3.77
C SER A 90 -5.36 12.69 -5.07
N VAL A 91 -4.87 11.53 -5.51
CA VAL A 91 -4.29 11.30 -6.84
C VAL A 91 -5.13 10.26 -7.58
N ASP A 92 -5.17 10.39 -8.91
CA ASP A 92 -5.95 9.53 -9.82
C ASP A 92 -5.08 8.71 -10.78
N GLY A 93 -3.76 8.72 -10.54
CA GLY A 93 -2.75 8.08 -11.38
C GLY A 93 -2.25 8.95 -12.54
N THR A 94 -2.74 10.17 -12.69
CA THR A 94 -2.25 11.12 -13.71
C THR A 94 -1.05 11.94 -13.20
N PRO A 95 -0.16 12.43 -14.09
CA PRO A 95 0.89 13.37 -13.71
C PRO A 95 0.35 14.67 -13.09
N GLU A 96 -0.78 15.18 -13.61
CA GLU A 96 -1.38 16.45 -13.22
C GLU A 96 -1.83 16.44 -11.75
N SER A 97 -2.53 15.39 -11.31
CA SER A 97 -2.96 15.28 -9.93
C SER A 97 -1.76 15.14 -8.97
N THR A 98 -0.73 14.39 -9.35
CA THR A 98 0.51 14.28 -8.58
C THR A 98 1.25 15.61 -8.46
N ILE A 99 1.38 16.38 -9.55
CA ILE A 99 2.00 17.71 -9.52
C ILE A 99 1.23 18.65 -8.60
N GLY A 100 -0.10 18.65 -8.68
CA GLY A 100 -0.97 19.44 -7.80
C GLY A 100 -0.74 19.11 -6.32
N CYS A 101 -0.70 17.82 -5.98
CA CYS A 101 -0.44 17.37 -4.61
C CYS A 101 0.98 17.71 -4.13
N ALA A 102 2.00 17.59 -4.98
CA ALA A 102 3.37 17.98 -4.62
C ALA A 102 3.45 19.47 -4.26
N ASN A 103 2.84 20.34 -5.05
CA ASN A 103 2.75 21.78 -4.74
C ASN A 103 2.01 22.05 -3.42
N LYS A 104 0.91 21.33 -3.16
CA LYS A 104 0.16 21.44 -1.90
C LYS A 104 1.02 21.05 -0.69
N PHE A 105 1.82 20.00 -0.81
CA PHE A 105 2.74 19.57 0.26
C PHE A 105 3.83 20.59 0.55
N VAL A 106 4.38 21.23 -0.49
CA VAL A 106 5.33 22.34 -0.34
C VAL A 106 4.67 23.51 0.41
N GLN A 107 3.48 23.92 0.00
CA GLN A 107 2.74 25.01 0.65
C GLN A 107 2.39 24.70 2.12
N ALA A 108 2.05 23.44 2.41
CA ALA A 108 1.74 22.97 3.76
C ALA A 108 2.98 22.83 4.66
N GLY A 109 4.19 22.92 4.09
CA GLY A 109 5.45 22.81 4.82
C GLY A 109 5.66 21.43 5.44
N VAL A 110 5.29 20.36 4.73
CA VAL A 110 5.46 19.00 5.23
C VAL A 110 6.95 18.61 5.26
N VAL A 111 7.35 17.80 6.23
CA VAL A 111 8.74 17.31 6.35
C VAL A 111 8.99 16.03 5.56
N ALA A 112 7.95 15.39 5.04
CA ALA A 112 8.05 14.25 4.15
C ALA A 112 6.74 14.07 3.37
N ALA A 113 6.83 13.46 2.19
CA ALA A 113 5.67 13.02 1.42
C ALA A 113 5.61 11.49 1.38
N PHE A 114 4.49 10.91 1.84
CA PHE A 114 4.23 9.49 1.70
C PHE A 114 3.74 9.18 0.29
N ASP A 115 4.48 8.32 -0.41
CA ASP A 115 4.08 7.65 -1.64
C ASP A 115 3.16 6.47 -1.29
N GLY A 116 1.86 6.75 -1.29
CA GLY A 116 0.81 5.77 -1.04
C GLY A 116 0.59 4.82 -2.21
N PHE A 117 1.65 4.25 -2.79
CA PHE A 117 1.59 3.41 -4.00
C PHE A 117 1.15 4.19 -5.26
N ASN A 118 1.59 5.44 -5.39
CA ASN A 118 1.25 6.30 -6.51
C ASN A 118 1.95 5.85 -7.81
N LEU A 119 1.18 5.68 -8.88
CA LEU A 119 1.65 5.24 -10.20
C LEU A 119 2.38 6.33 -10.98
N SER A 120 2.22 7.60 -10.60
CA SER A 120 2.79 8.75 -11.30
C SER A 120 3.67 9.63 -10.41
N SER A 121 4.23 9.07 -9.32
CA SER A 121 5.01 9.83 -8.33
C SER A 121 6.22 10.57 -8.92
N SER A 122 6.75 10.10 -10.06
CA SER A 122 7.85 10.78 -10.77
C SER A 122 7.47 12.17 -11.30
N ALA A 123 6.19 12.45 -11.55
CA ALA A 123 5.75 13.77 -11.99
C ALA A 123 5.94 14.86 -10.91
N GLY A 124 5.83 14.49 -9.63
CA GLY A 124 5.98 15.40 -8.50
C GLY A 124 7.38 15.48 -7.91
N ILE A 125 8.28 14.55 -8.26
CA ILE A 125 9.53 14.37 -7.51
C ILE A 125 10.48 15.57 -7.62
N GLY A 126 10.53 16.25 -8.77
CA GLY A 126 11.35 17.45 -8.94
C GLY A 126 10.93 18.60 -8.03
N ILE A 127 9.61 18.76 -7.83
CA ILE A 127 9.03 19.77 -6.94
C ILE A 127 9.41 19.47 -5.49
N LEU A 128 9.25 18.21 -5.07
CA LEU A 128 9.59 17.78 -3.71
C LEU A 128 11.10 17.93 -3.44
N GLN A 129 11.96 17.53 -4.38
CA GLN A 129 13.41 17.66 -4.25
C GLN A 129 13.85 19.12 -4.16
N ALA A 130 13.28 20.02 -4.97
CA ALA A 130 13.57 21.45 -4.89
C ALA A 130 13.19 22.04 -3.52
N ALA A 131 12.08 21.56 -2.93
CA ALA A 131 11.64 21.92 -1.59
C ALA A 131 12.33 21.12 -0.46
N LYS A 132 13.26 20.21 -0.81
CA LYS A 132 13.96 19.30 0.12
C LYS A 132 13.03 18.39 0.93
N ILE A 133 11.89 18.00 0.36
CA ILE A 133 10.92 17.07 0.95
C ILE A 133 11.23 15.66 0.44
N PRO A 134 11.63 14.70 1.29
CA PRO A 134 11.84 13.33 0.87
C PRO A 134 10.53 12.63 0.55
N LEU A 135 10.58 11.73 -0.42
CA LEU A 135 9.49 10.80 -0.74
C LEU A 135 9.72 9.47 0.00
N ILE A 136 8.70 8.99 0.72
CA ILE A 136 8.78 7.80 1.56
C ILE A 136 7.65 6.85 1.19
N GLY A 137 7.88 5.56 1.05
CA GLY A 137 6.79 4.63 0.80
C GLY A 137 7.10 3.19 1.19
N GLN A 138 6.15 2.29 0.90
CA GLN A 138 6.42 0.86 1.05
C GLN A 138 7.00 0.26 -0.23
N ILE A 139 6.31 0.40 -1.36
CA ILE A 139 6.73 -0.12 -2.65
C ILE A 139 6.63 1.02 -3.67
N PRO A 140 7.68 1.31 -4.45
CA PRO A 140 7.60 2.28 -5.53
C PRO A 140 6.77 1.71 -6.69
N PHE A 141 5.59 2.28 -6.92
CA PHE A 141 4.71 1.85 -8.02
C PHE A 141 5.09 2.49 -9.35
N ASP A 142 5.61 3.72 -9.30
CA ASP A 142 6.29 4.38 -10.40
C ASP A 142 7.73 3.85 -10.54
N GLN A 143 8.05 3.29 -11.72
CA GLN A 143 9.37 2.72 -12.02
C GLN A 143 10.50 3.75 -12.00
N THR A 144 10.23 5.00 -12.43
CA THR A 144 11.21 6.08 -12.42
C THR A 144 11.56 6.47 -10.98
N THR A 145 10.55 6.46 -10.12
CA THR A 145 10.76 6.71 -8.70
C THR A 145 11.51 5.56 -8.02
N GLY A 146 11.15 4.33 -8.33
CA GLY A 146 11.80 3.12 -7.80
C GLY A 146 13.23 2.89 -8.30
N SER A 147 13.61 3.50 -9.43
CA SER A 147 14.92 3.26 -10.07
C SER A 147 16.04 4.23 -9.66
N ALA A 148 15.76 5.23 -8.82
CA ALA A 148 16.78 6.18 -8.36
C ALA A 148 16.71 6.42 -6.84
N ALA A 149 17.88 6.45 -6.20
CA ALA A 149 18.02 6.65 -4.75
C ALA A 149 17.82 8.09 -4.23
N PRO A 150 18.22 9.16 -4.93
CA PRO A 150 18.22 10.50 -4.35
C PRO A 150 16.84 11.00 -3.89
N GLY A 151 16.76 11.46 -2.64
CA GLY A 151 15.57 12.08 -2.05
C GLY A 151 14.43 11.11 -1.73
N ARG A 152 14.69 9.81 -1.71
CA ARG A 152 13.65 8.77 -1.63
C ARG A 152 14.06 7.66 -0.67
N VAL A 153 13.09 7.09 0.04
CA VAL A 153 13.27 5.89 0.87
C VAL A 153 12.03 5.01 0.76
N TYR A 154 12.20 3.75 0.39
CA TYR A 154 11.14 2.74 0.44
C TYR A 154 11.50 1.64 1.43
N PHE A 155 10.63 1.36 2.39
CA PHE A 155 10.89 0.33 3.41
C PHE A 155 10.70 -1.10 2.88
N GLY A 156 9.89 -1.27 1.84
CA GLY A 156 9.66 -2.56 1.19
C GLY A 156 10.60 -2.83 0.01
N ALA A 157 10.31 -3.93 -0.67
CA ALA A 157 11.10 -4.39 -1.82
C ALA A 157 10.72 -3.66 -3.12
N PRO A 158 11.68 -3.46 -4.05
CA PRO A 158 11.37 -2.93 -5.38
C PRO A 158 10.49 -3.90 -6.16
N GLN A 159 9.73 -3.39 -7.13
CA GLN A 159 8.81 -4.20 -7.96
C GLN A 159 9.45 -5.46 -8.55
N ALA A 160 10.69 -5.35 -9.04
CA ALA A 160 11.43 -6.47 -9.60
C ALA A 160 11.60 -7.64 -8.62
N SER A 161 11.69 -7.36 -7.31
CA SER A 161 11.81 -8.37 -6.27
C SER A 161 10.62 -9.31 -6.24
N PHE A 162 9.41 -8.82 -6.52
CA PHE A 162 8.21 -9.65 -6.48
C PHE A 162 8.18 -10.65 -7.63
N LEU A 163 8.59 -10.23 -8.83
CA LEU A 163 8.67 -11.15 -9.97
C LEU A 163 9.81 -12.17 -9.78
N VAL A 164 11.02 -11.71 -9.45
CA VAL A 164 12.19 -12.57 -9.23
C VAL A 164 11.95 -13.52 -8.06
N GLY A 165 11.43 -13.00 -6.94
CA GLY A 165 11.13 -13.78 -5.75
C GLY A 165 9.97 -14.76 -5.95
N ALA A 166 8.93 -14.42 -6.71
CA ALA A 166 7.88 -15.36 -7.07
C ALA A 166 8.42 -16.52 -7.91
N LEU A 167 9.21 -16.23 -8.95
CA LEU A 167 9.86 -17.26 -9.77
C LEU A 167 10.81 -18.14 -8.94
N GLN A 168 11.60 -17.57 -8.03
CA GLN A 168 12.41 -18.35 -7.09
C GLN A 168 11.56 -19.21 -6.16
N GLY A 169 10.44 -18.69 -5.67
CA GLY A 169 9.49 -19.43 -4.85
C GLY A 169 8.90 -20.62 -5.60
N PHE A 170 8.47 -20.43 -6.85
CA PHE A 170 8.01 -21.52 -7.72
C PHE A 170 9.10 -22.58 -7.90
N LYS A 171 10.35 -22.17 -8.13
CA LYS A 171 11.47 -23.10 -8.26
C LYS A 171 11.71 -23.90 -6.98
N ALA A 172 11.62 -23.24 -5.83
CA ALA A 172 11.76 -23.87 -4.52
C ALA A 172 10.65 -24.90 -4.25
N GLU A 173 9.46 -24.73 -4.82
CA GLU A 173 8.37 -25.73 -4.81
C GLU A 173 8.50 -26.80 -5.91
N GLY A 174 9.63 -26.85 -6.62
CA GLY A 174 9.89 -27.83 -7.68
C GLY A 174 9.14 -27.55 -8.99
N LYS A 175 8.61 -26.34 -9.17
CA LYS A 175 7.94 -25.93 -10.42
C LYS A 175 8.98 -25.57 -11.48
N THR A 176 8.70 -25.93 -12.72
CA THR A 176 9.61 -25.75 -13.87
C THR A 176 9.04 -24.81 -14.93
N SER A 177 7.74 -24.55 -14.91
CA SER A 177 7.05 -23.74 -15.91
C SER A 177 5.97 -22.82 -15.31
N ALA A 178 5.80 -21.64 -15.88
CA ALA A 178 4.77 -20.68 -15.51
C ALA A 178 4.14 -19.99 -16.72
N THR A 179 2.83 -19.82 -16.72
CA THR A 179 2.11 -18.93 -17.66
C THR A 179 1.50 -17.78 -16.85
N LEU A 180 2.11 -16.60 -16.93
CA LEU A 180 1.69 -15.43 -16.16
C LEU A 180 1.01 -14.40 -17.05
N THR A 181 0.04 -13.67 -16.50
CA THR A 181 -0.84 -12.82 -17.27
C THR A 181 -0.83 -11.38 -16.80
N LEU A 182 -1.08 -10.46 -17.73
CA LEU A 182 -1.22 -9.02 -17.50
C LEU A 182 -2.37 -8.44 -18.33
N VAL A 183 -2.79 -7.23 -17.96
CA VAL A 183 -3.68 -6.43 -18.80
C VAL A 183 -2.99 -6.13 -20.13
N ASP A 184 -3.70 -6.20 -21.25
CA ASP A 184 -3.14 -5.95 -22.59
C ASP A 184 -2.86 -4.44 -22.79
N THR A 185 -1.62 -4.04 -22.51
CA THR A 185 -1.12 -2.67 -22.69
C THR A 185 0.32 -2.69 -23.20
N PRO A 186 0.79 -1.64 -23.91
CA PRO A 186 2.19 -1.56 -24.34
C PRO A 186 3.19 -1.73 -23.19
N ALA A 187 2.87 -1.20 -22.00
CA ALA A 187 3.68 -1.35 -20.79
C ALA A 187 3.76 -2.82 -20.33
N SER A 188 2.64 -3.55 -20.36
CA SER A 188 2.61 -4.97 -20.01
C SER A 188 3.42 -5.84 -20.97
N HIS A 189 3.34 -5.58 -22.28
CA HIS A 189 4.17 -6.28 -23.27
C HIS A 189 5.65 -6.04 -23.03
N LYS A 190 6.04 -4.78 -22.76
CA LYS A 190 7.40 -4.44 -22.35
C LYS A 190 7.84 -5.21 -21.11
N THR A 191 7.00 -5.30 -20.07
CA THR A 191 7.29 -6.09 -18.86
C THR A 191 7.52 -7.57 -19.18
N VAL A 192 6.68 -8.18 -20.02
CA VAL A 192 6.85 -9.59 -20.40
C VAL A 192 8.16 -9.81 -21.18
N ASP A 193 8.43 -8.97 -22.17
CA ASP A 193 9.58 -9.16 -23.06
C ASP A 193 10.92 -8.81 -22.42
N THR A 194 10.94 -7.74 -21.61
CA THR A 194 12.19 -7.23 -21.04
C THR A 194 12.45 -7.70 -19.61
N GLN A 195 11.44 -8.21 -18.89
CA GLN A 195 11.59 -8.69 -17.52
C GLN A 195 11.23 -10.17 -17.39
N LEU A 196 10.00 -10.58 -17.71
CA LEU A 196 9.58 -11.98 -17.45
C LEU A 196 10.46 -12.99 -18.17
N LYS A 197 10.65 -12.86 -19.49
CA LYS A 197 11.43 -13.84 -20.27
C LYS A 197 12.90 -13.89 -19.84
N PRO A 198 13.64 -12.77 -19.72
CA PRO A 198 15.05 -12.84 -19.31
C PRO A 198 15.23 -13.33 -17.87
N LEU A 199 14.40 -12.86 -16.93
CA LEU A 199 14.52 -13.22 -15.52
C LEU A 199 14.16 -14.69 -15.27
N SER A 200 13.10 -15.18 -15.92
CA SER A 200 12.73 -16.60 -15.82
C SER A 200 13.82 -17.52 -16.39
N GLY A 201 14.43 -17.14 -17.52
CA GLY A 201 15.60 -17.83 -18.07
C GLY A 201 16.79 -17.86 -17.10
N ALA A 202 17.13 -16.72 -16.49
CA ALA A 202 18.21 -16.62 -15.51
C ALA A 202 17.94 -17.44 -14.22
N ILE A 203 16.67 -17.55 -13.80
CA ILE A 203 16.26 -18.36 -12.64
C ILE A 203 16.17 -19.86 -13.00
N GLY A 204 16.03 -20.19 -14.29
CA GLY A 204 15.87 -21.56 -14.77
C GLY A 204 14.43 -22.08 -14.66
N ILE A 205 13.44 -21.20 -14.87
CA ILE A 205 12.03 -21.54 -15.06
C ILE A 205 11.60 -21.10 -16.45
N LYS A 206 10.83 -21.93 -17.16
CA LYS A 206 10.19 -21.52 -18.41
C LYS A 206 8.97 -20.66 -18.09
N ALA A 207 9.04 -19.34 -18.30
CA ALA A 207 7.86 -18.48 -18.14
C ALA A 207 7.37 -17.88 -19.46
N THR A 208 6.06 -17.87 -19.67
CA THR A 208 5.38 -17.21 -20.80
C THR A 208 4.41 -16.16 -20.30
N GLY A 209 4.24 -15.10 -21.09
CA GLY A 209 3.25 -14.04 -20.84
C GLY A 209 2.01 -14.24 -21.70
N LEU A 210 0.82 -14.08 -21.12
CA LEU A 210 -0.44 -13.90 -21.84
C LEU A 210 -1.13 -12.59 -21.40
N TYR A 211 -2.11 -12.16 -22.17
CA TYR A 211 -2.77 -10.87 -21.94
C TYR A 211 -4.29 -11.00 -21.91
N PHE A 212 -4.94 -10.08 -21.18
CA PHE A 212 -6.39 -9.95 -21.18
C PHE A 212 -6.81 -8.50 -21.39
N SER A 213 -7.97 -8.30 -22.02
CA SER A 213 -8.49 -6.96 -22.33
C SER A 213 -8.70 -6.13 -21.05
N PRO A 214 -8.30 -4.85 -21.04
CA PRO A 214 -8.60 -3.93 -19.93
C PRO A 214 -10.10 -3.65 -19.78
N THR A 215 -10.89 -3.75 -20.86
CA THR A 215 -12.29 -3.32 -20.88
C THR A 215 -13.27 -4.49 -20.90
N ASN A 216 -12.91 -5.60 -21.55
CA ASN A 216 -13.77 -6.77 -21.67
C ASN A 216 -12.96 -8.07 -21.57
N PRO A 217 -12.43 -8.41 -20.39
CA PRO A 217 -11.60 -9.59 -20.22
C PRO A 217 -12.40 -10.88 -20.39
N ASN A 218 -11.97 -11.75 -21.32
CA ASN A 218 -12.53 -13.09 -21.49
C ASN A 218 -11.72 -14.13 -20.70
N PHE A 219 -12.03 -14.28 -19.42
CA PHE A 219 -11.31 -15.20 -18.54
C PHE A 219 -11.52 -16.68 -18.87
N SER A 220 -12.64 -17.06 -19.50
CA SER A 220 -12.88 -18.43 -19.96
C SER A 220 -11.91 -18.81 -21.07
N ALA A 221 -11.75 -17.96 -22.09
CA ALA A 221 -10.81 -18.18 -23.19
C ALA A 221 -9.35 -18.10 -22.70
N LEU A 222 -9.04 -17.17 -21.80
CA LEU A 222 -7.72 -17.07 -21.18
C LEU A 222 -7.37 -18.35 -20.40
N ALA A 223 -8.29 -18.85 -19.58
CA ALA A 223 -8.08 -20.08 -18.80
C ALA A 223 -7.90 -21.30 -19.71
N ALA A 224 -8.70 -21.43 -20.78
CA ALA A 224 -8.53 -22.49 -21.78
C ALA A 224 -7.14 -22.44 -22.46
N THR A 225 -6.68 -21.23 -22.80
CA THR A 225 -5.35 -21.00 -23.39
C THR A 225 -4.24 -21.36 -22.41
N ILE A 226 -4.36 -20.96 -21.15
CA ILE A 226 -3.41 -21.35 -20.10
C ILE A 226 -3.36 -22.87 -19.96
N ALA A 227 -4.53 -23.51 -19.81
CA ALA A 227 -4.63 -24.96 -19.58
C ALA A 227 -4.03 -25.77 -20.74
N SER A 228 -4.15 -25.30 -22.00
CA SER A 228 -3.57 -25.97 -23.16
C SER A 228 -2.02 -25.98 -23.14
N THR A 229 -1.41 -24.98 -22.49
CA THR A 229 0.05 -24.90 -22.31
C THR A 229 0.59 -25.72 -21.15
N LYS A 230 -0.29 -26.28 -20.30
CA LYS A 230 0.02 -27.15 -19.14
C LYS A 230 1.16 -26.64 -18.25
N PRO A 231 1.16 -25.36 -17.82
CA PRO A 231 2.21 -24.86 -16.94
C PRO A 231 2.05 -25.43 -15.52
N ASP A 232 3.15 -25.47 -14.77
CA ASP A 232 3.09 -25.83 -13.34
C ASP A 232 2.46 -24.73 -12.49
N VAL A 233 2.59 -23.48 -12.95
CA VAL A 233 2.01 -22.27 -12.34
C VAL A 233 1.27 -21.43 -13.38
N ALA A 234 0.08 -20.95 -13.06
CA ALA A 234 -0.69 -20.05 -13.90
C ALA A 234 -1.16 -18.87 -13.07
N GLY A 235 -1.15 -17.67 -13.61
CA GLY A 235 -1.48 -16.55 -12.76
C GLY A 235 -1.37 -15.16 -13.32
N LEU A 236 -1.27 -14.20 -12.41
CA LEU A 236 -1.10 -12.78 -12.67
C LEU A 236 0.33 -12.37 -12.33
N ILE A 237 0.97 -11.55 -13.15
CA ILE A 237 2.22 -10.88 -12.74
C ILE A 237 1.91 -9.80 -11.69
N ALA A 238 0.82 -9.07 -11.90
CA ALA A 238 0.34 -8.01 -11.01
C ALA A 238 -1.19 -8.08 -10.89
N SER A 239 -1.70 -7.73 -9.72
CA SER A 239 -3.12 -7.76 -9.38
C SER A 239 -3.82 -6.45 -9.75
N PRO A 240 -4.77 -6.41 -10.71
CA PRO A 240 -5.49 -5.18 -11.02
C PRO A 240 -6.54 -4.85 -9.96
N ASN A 241 -7.28 -5.87 -9.49
CA ASN A 241 -8.27 -5.78 -8.43
C ASN A 241 -8.73 -7.20 -8.00
N ALA A 242 -9.50 -7.27 -6.92
CA ALA A 242 -9.99 -8.55 -6.38
C ALA A 242 -10.92 -9.31 -7.35
N SER A 243 -11.71 -8.62 -8.18
CA SER A 243 -12.62 -9.25 -9.13
C SER A 243 -11.85 -10.03 -10.20
N VAL A 244 -10.80 -9.44 -10.76
CA VAL A 244 -9.91 -10.10 -11.74
C VAL A 244 -9.30 -11.37 -11.14
N CYS A 245 -8.79 -11.28 -9.91
CA CYS A 245 -8.20 -12.43 -9.22
C CYS A 245 -9.21 -13.56 -9.02
N THR A 246 -10.40 -13.25 -8.51
CA THR A 246 -11.47 -14.24 -8.31
C THR A 246 -11.92 -14.87 -9.63
N GLN A 247 -12.11 -14.07 -10.69
CA GLN A 247 -12.53 -14.58 -11.99
C GLN A 247 -11.48 -15.49 -12.64
N LEU A 248 -10.20 -15.13 -12.57
CA LEU A 248 -9.13 -15.98 -13.08
C LEU A 248 -9.09 -17.33 -12.33
N ILE A 249 -9.15 -17.32 -10.99
CA ILE A 249 -9.17 -18.54 -10.18
C ILE A 249 -10.34 -19.44 -10.58
N LYS A 250 -11.56 -18.89 -10.65
CA LYS A 250 -12.77 -19.66 -11.00
C LYS A 250 -12.67 -20.29 -12.38
N ASN A 251 -12.19 -19.53 -13.37
CA ASN A 251 -12.08 -20.01 -14.75
C ASN A 251 -10.97 -21.04 -14.92
N LEU A 252 -9.83 -20.89 -14.25
CA LEU A 252 -8.79 -21.93 -14.25
C LEU A 252 -9.33 -23.24 -13.66
N ARG A 253 -10.07 -23.17 -12.54
CA ARG A 253 -10.68 -24.35 -11.93
C ARG A 253 -11.77 -24.97 -12.79
N SER A 254 -12.60 -24.18 -13.46
CA SER A 254 -13.70 -24.68 -14.29
C SER A 254 -13.21 -25.47 -15.50
N VAL A 255 -12.04 -25.11 -16.06
CA VAL A 255 -11.38 -25.87 -17.14
C VAL A 255 -10.51 -27.02 -16.62
N GLY A 256 -10.54 -27.31 -15.32
CA GLY A 256 -9.81 -28.42 -14.71
C GLY A 256 -8.30 -28.19 -14.58
N TYR A 257 -7.83 -26.94 -14.58
CA TYR A 257 -6.41 -26.64 -14.33
C TYR A 257 -6.01 -27.08 -12.92
N SER A 258 -5.01 -27.95 -12.83
CA SER A 258 -4.55 -28.58 -11.59
C SER A 258 -3.22 -28.03 -11.06
N GLY A 259 -2.56 -27.16 -11.82
CA GLY A 259 -1.32 -26.52 -11.38
C GLY A 259 -1.56 -25.44 -10.31
N ALA A 260 -0.48 -24.85 -9.81
CA ALA A 260 -0.59 -23.77 -8.83
C ALA A 260 -1.19 -22.52 -9.50
N ILE A 261 -2.06 -21.83 -8.77
CA ILE A 261 -2.65 -20.56 -9.24
C ILE A 261 -1.98 -19.42 -8.49
N PHE A 262 -1.34 -18.50 -9.19
CA PHE A 262 -0.65 -17.35 -8.60
C PHE A 262 -1.43 -16.06 -8.86
N VAL A 263 -1.79 -15.32 -7.81
CA VAL A 263 -2.62 -14.12 -7.91
C VAL A 263 -1.93 -12.87 -7.38
N ALA A 264 -0.60 -12.82 -7.48
CA ALA A 264 0.21 -11.64 -7.16
C ALA A 264 -0.11 -11.09 -5.76
N ALA A 265 -0.53 -9.83 -5.60
CA ALA A 265 -0.81 -9.20 -4.31
C ALA A 265 -2.29 -9.29 -3.87
N CYS A 266 -3.14 -10.01 -4.61
CA CYS A 266 -4.56 -10.08 -4.29
C CYS A 266 -4.76 -10.85 -3.00
N THR A 267 -5.11 -10.17 -1.90
CA THR A 267 -5.46 -10.82 -0.63
C THR A 267 -6.96 -10.87 -0.40
N SER A 268 -7.70 -9.87 -0.90
CA SER A 268 -9.14 -9.71 -0.64
C SER A 268 -9.99 -10.88 -1.14
N PHE A 269 -9.52 -11.62 -2.16
CA PHE A 269 -10.23 -12.79 -2.69
C PHE A 269 -10.40 -13.91 -1.65
N ILE A 270 -9.49 -14.03 -0.68
CA ILE A 270 -9.53 -15.07 0.36
C ILE A 270 -10.81 -14.93 1.20
N LYS A 271 -11.22 -13.68 1.49
CA LYS A 271 -12.45 -13.39 2.23
C LYS A 271 -13.69 -13.43 1.33
N SER A 272 -13.60 -12.94 0.10
CA SER A 272 -14.76 -12.87 -0.80
C SER A 272 -15.12 -14.21 -1.44
N ASP A 273 -14.17 -15.13 -1.57
CA ASP A 273 -14.35 -16.45 -2.16
C ASP A 273 -13.46 -17.50 -1.46
N PRO A 274 -13.75 -17.80 -0.18
CA PRO A 274 -12.94 -18.71 0.62
C PRO A 274 -12.96 -20.15 0.08
N ALA A 275 -14.03 -20.58 -0.58
CA ALA A 275 -14.10 -21.90 -1.20
C ALA A 275 -13.10 -22.02 -2.35
N SER A 276 -12.90 -20.93 -3.11
CA SER A 276 -11.96 -20.91 -4.21
C SER A 276 -10.53 -20.53 -3.81
N ALA A 277 -10.26 -20.20 -2.55
CA ALA A 277 -8.97 -19.68 -2.14
C ALA A 277 -7.85 -20.73 -1.94
N PRO A 278 -8.10 -21.90 -1.32
CA PRO A 278 -7.05 -22.87 -1.02
C PRO A 278 -6.24 -23.30 -2.25
N GLY A 279 -4.92 -23.37 -2.10
CA GLY A 279 -3.97 -23.71 -3.15
C GLY A 279 -3.53 -22.53 -4.03
N ALA A 280 -4.16 -21.37 -3.93
CA ALA A 280 -3.68 -20.16 -4.57
C ALA A 280 -2.41 -19.65 -3.88
N THR A 281 -1.53 -18.99 -4.63
CA THR A 281 -0.30 -18.38 -4.15
C THR A 281 -0.34 -16.87 -4.35
N LEU A 282 0.27 -16.12 -3.43
CA LEU A 282 0.32 -14.66 -3.45
C LEU A 282 1.60 -14.14 -2.81
N TYR A 283 2.09 -12.98 -3.21
CA TYR A 283 3.25 -12.34 -2.59
C TYR A 283 2.85 -11.20 -1.66
N SER A 284 3.79 -10.79 -0.81
CA SER A 284 3.68 -9.59 0.03
C SER A 284 5.06 -9.07 0.43
N SER A 285 5.17 -7.77 0.72
CA SER A 285 6.34 -7.18 1.40
C SER A 285 6.18 -7.11 2.93
N VAL A 286 5.03 -7.53 3.45
CA VAL A 286 4.70 -7.55 4.88
C VAL A 286 4.02 -8.86 5.27
N TRP A 287 4.10 -9.23 6.55
CA TRP A 287 3.22 -10.25 7.12
C TRP A 287 1.76 -9.79 7.05
N LEU A 288 0.86 -10.74 6.77
CA LEU A 288 -0.55 -10.48 6.49
C LEU A 288 -1.47 -11.27 7.42
N PRO A 289 -2.73 -10.83 7.63
CA PRO A 289 -3.75 -11.65 8.30
C PRO A 289 -3.83 -13.04 7.68
N GLY A 290 -3.89 -14.07 8.52
CA GLY A 290 -3.82 -15.48 8.12
C GLY A 290 -2.43 -16.10 8.24
N THR A 291 -1.37 -15.31 8.47
CA THR A 291 0.00 -15.83 8.65
C THR A 291 0.31 -16.22 10.10
N GLU A 292 -0.62 -16.11 11.05
CA GLU A 292 -0.37 -16.19 12.49
C GLU A 292 0.24 -17.53 12.94
N ARG A 293 -0.03 -18.61 12.21
CA ARG A 293 0.53 -19.94 12.48
C ARG A 293 2.01 -20.08 12.09
N TYR A 294 2.49 -19.23 11.19
CA TYR A 294 3.78 -19.38 10.51
C TYR A 294 4.73 -18.20 10.72
N ALA A 295 4.19 -17.01 10.98
CA ALA A 295 4.97 -15.81 11.21
C ALA A 295 5.68 -15.86 12.58
N PRO A 296 6.84 -15.19 12.74
CA PRO A 296 7.46 -15.01 14.05
C PRO A 296 6.51 -14.35 15.05
N LYS A 297 6.63 -14.69 16.35
CA LYS A 297 5.72 -14.19 17.39
C LYS A 297 5.57 -12.66 17.38
N THR A 298 6.66 -11.93 17.22
CA THR A 298 6.67 -10.46 17.15
C THR A 298 5.83 -9.93 15.98
N ALA A 299 5.94 -10.56 14.80
CA ALA A 299 5.11 -10.22 13.65
C ALA A 299 3.63 -10.53 13.90
N VAL A 300 3.32 -11.63 14.59
CA VAL A 300 1.94 -11.97 14.98
C VAL A 300 1.34 -10.94 15.92
N ASP A 301 2.09 -10.50 16.93
CA ASP A 301 1.63 -9.49 17.89
C ASP A 301 1.44 -8.12 17.19
N ASN A 302 2.38 -7.73 16.34
CA ASN A 302 2.28 -6.51 15.53
C ASN A 302 1.10 -6.56 14.55
N LEU A 303 0.86 -7.71 13.92
CA LEU A 303 -0.25 -7.91 13.01
C LEU A 303 -1.60 -7.79 13.74
N LYS A 304 -1.74 -8.39 14.92
CA LYS A 304 -2.94 -8.21 15.76
C LYS A 304 -3.19 -6.75 16.09
N ALA A 305 -2.14 -6.00 16.42
CA ALA A 305 -2.25 -4.56 16.67
C ALA A 305 -2.68 -3.80 15.40
N ALA A 306 -2.04 -4.05 14.27
CA ALA A 306 -2.40 -3.42 12.99
C ALA A 306 -3.86 -3.72 12.62
N THR A 307 -4.29 -4.99 12.67
CA THR A 307 -5.66 -5.40 12.36
C THR A 307 -6.68 -4.75 13.29
N LYS A 308 -6.39 -4.63 14.60
CA LYS A 308 -7.25 -3.94 15.56
C LYS A 308 -7.52 -2.49 15.11
N TYR A 309 -6.47 -1.73 14.83
CA TYR A 309 -6.60 -0.31 14.45
C TYR A 309 -7.19 -0.13 13.04
N ILE A 310 -6.79 -0.94 12.06
CA ILE A 310 -7.34 -0.87 10.70
C ILE A 310 -8.84 -1.18 10.70
N SER A 311 -9.30 -2.11 11.53
CA SER A 311 -10.72 -2.48 11.63
C SER A 311 -11.63 -1.36 12.16
N GLN A 312 -11.06 -0.31 12.76
CA GLN A 312 -11.78 0.88 13.22
C GLN A 312 -11.94 1.94 12.12
N THR A 313 -11.31 1.75 10.96
CA THR A 313 -11.45 2.63 9.80
C THR A 313 -12.55 2.13 8.86
N SER A 314 -13.03 2.99 7.96
CA SER A 314 -14.13 2.65 7.03
C SER A 314 -13.69 1.98 5.73
N GLY A 315 -12.40 2.01 5.39
CA GLY A 315 -11.87 1.44 4.15
C GLY A 315 -11.48 -0.04 4.25
N PRO A 316 -11.07 -0.66 3.12
CA PRO A 316 -10.72 -2.08 3.08
C PRO A 316 -9.49 -2.40 3.94
N ALA A 317 -9.57 -3.51 4.69
CA ALA A 317 -8.47 -4.04 5.51
C ALA A 317 -7.58 -5.02 4.73
N ASP A 318 -7.14 -4.63 3.53
CA ASP A 318 -6.35 -5.48 2.63
C ASP A 318 -4.83 -5.30 2.82
N PHE A 319 -4.04 -5.81 1.86
CA PHE A 319 -2.58 -5.65 1.84
C PHE A 319 -2.14 -4.19 1.99
N TYR A 320 -2.79 -3.27 1.27
CA TYR A 320 -2.37 -1.86 1.20
C TYR A 320 -2.60 -1.15 2.54
N ALA A 321 -3.70 -1.47 3.24
CA ALA A 321 -3.94 -0.95 4.59
C ALA A 321 -2.84 -1.41 5.57
N HIS A 322 -2.50 -2.70 5.58
CA HIS A 322 -1.46 -3.22 6.48
C HIS A 322 -0.07 -2.70 6.14
N ALA A 323 0.25 -2.61 4.84
CA ALA A 323 1.52 -2.09 4.37
C ALA A 323 1.69 -0.59 4.68
N GLN A 324 0.65 0.22 4.45
CA GLN A 324 0.67 1.65 4.79
C GLN A 324 0.72 1.85 6.31
N PHE A 325 -0.05 1.08 7.09
CA PHE A 325 0.03 1.10 8.55
C PHE A 325 1.45 0.85 9.03
N ALA A 326 2.09 -0.23 8.55
CA ALA A 326 3.47 -0.56 8.91
C ALA A 326 4.42 0.57 8.53
N THR A 327 4.28 1.17 7.34
CA THR A 327 5.13 2.28 6.88
C THR A 327 5.05 3.49 7.81
N VAL A 328 3.86 3.85 8.31
CA VAL A 328 3.67 4.95 9.27
C VAL A 328 4.33 4.63 10.61
N VAL A 329 4.16 3.40 11.11
CA VAL A 329 4.77 2.97 12.37
C VAL A 329 6.30 2.91 12.27
N ASP A 330 6.82 2.40 11.15
CA ASP A 330 8.26 2.32 10.89
C ASP A 330 8.88 3.71 10.75
N PHE A 331 8.20 4.63 10.08
CA PHE A 331 8.59 6.04 10.01
C PHE A 331 8.67 6.66 11.40
N ALA A 332 7.63 6.49 12.23
CA ALA A 332 7.59 7.03 13.59
C ALA A 332 8.71 6.44 14.46
N LYS A 333 8.92 5.13 14.41
CA LYS A 333 9.99 4.45 15.16
C LYS A 333 11.38 4.88 14.71
N ALA A 334 11.60 5.03 13.41
CA ALA A 334 12.87 5.49 12.87
C ALA A 334 13.21 6.91 13.33
N LEU A 335 12.22 7.82 13.34
CA LEU A 335 12.42 9.17 13.87
C LEU A 335 12.62 9.17 15.38
N ALA A 336 11.87 8.37 16.14
CA ALA A 336 12.04 8.26 17.59
C ALA A 336 13.40 7.70 18.01
N ALA A 337 14.09 6.99 17.12
CA ALA A 337 15.46 6.51 17.33
C ALA A 337 16.54 7.55 16.96
N ALA A 338 16.15 8.71 16.40
CA ALA A 338 17.11 9.77 16.07
C ALA A 338 17.66 10.42 17.35
N PRO A 339 18.95 10.85 17.36
CA PRO A 339 19.55 11.48 18.55
C PRO A 339 18.85 12.77 19.02
N SER A 340 18.22 13.50 18.10
CA SER A 340 17.40 14.68 18.39
C SER A 340 16.37 14.88 17.28
N LEU A 341 15.23 15.44 17.66
CA LEU A 341 14.16 15.88 16.76
C LEU A 341 14.07 17.41 16.66
N ASP A 342 15.03 18.13 17.26
CA ASP A 342 15.14 19.56 17.14
C ASP A 342 15.34 19.94 15.67
N ASN A 343 14.61 20.96 15.20
CA ASN A 343 14.66 21.41 13.81
C ASN A 343 14.38 20.27 12.80
N LEU A 344 13.39 19.42 13.09
CA LEU A 344 12.95 18.37 12.16
C LEU A 344 12.53 19.00 10.81
N THR A 345 13.31 18.71 9.77
CA THR A 345 13.13 19.16 8.38
C THR A 345 13.18 17.96 7.44
N GLY A 346 12.83 18.16 6.17
CA GLY A 346 12.94 17.10 5.17
C GLY A 346 14.36 16.51 5.02
N PRO A 347 15.43 17.31 5.00
CA PRO A 347 16.80 16.79 5.02
C PRO A 347 17.13 15.93 6.24
N THR A 348 16.73 16.34 7.45
CA THR A 348 17.03 15.56 8.67
C THR A 348 16.22 14.26 8.67
N VAL A 349 14.95 14.30 8.24
CA VAL A 349 14.12 13.09 8.04
C VAL A 349 14.80 12.14 7.06
N LEU A 350 15.19 12.63 5.88
CA LEU A 350 15.85 11.80 4.86
C LEU A 350 17.13 11.15 5.40
N SER A 351 17.99 11.94 6.06
CA SER A 351 19.23 11.45 6.64
C SER A 351 19.00 10.38 7.71
N THR A 352 18.01 10.58 8.59
CA THR A 352 17.65 9.59 9.62
C THR A 352 17.22 8.28 8.96
N LEU A 353 16.34 8.33 7.97
CA LEU A 353 15.83 7.15 7.30
C LEU A 353 16.91 6.43 6.48
N GLN A 354 17.76 7.16 5.75
CA GLN A 354 18.89 6.57 5.02
C GLN A 354 19.97 5.99 5.96
N GLY A 355 20.05 6.51 7.19
CA GLY A 355 20.96 6.03 8.22
C GLY A 355 20.56 4.70 8.86
N LEU A 356 19.34 4.21 8.65
CA LEU A 356 18.85 2.98 9.27
C LEU A 356 19.70 1.76 8.85
N LYS A 357 20.25 1.06 9.85
CA LYS A 357 21.01 -0.19 9.72
C LYS A 357 20.37 -1.26 10.59
N ASN A 358 20.17 -2.45 10.02
CA ASN A 358 19.56 -3.60 10.72
C ASN A 358 18.28 -3.20 11.50
N PHE A 359 17.47 -2.34 10.91
CA PHE A 359 16.28 -1.80 11.56
C PHE A 359 15.13 -2.80 11.49
N PRO A 360 14.59 -3.27 12.63
CA PRO A 360 13.44 -4.18 12.64
C PRO A 360 12.17 -3.42 12.29
N THR A 361 11.56 -3.74 11.14
CA THR A 361 10.28 -3.13 10.73
C THR A 361 9.09 -3.79 11.42
N PHE A 362 7.94 -3.12 11.39
CA PHE A 362 6.75 -3.49 12.14
C PHE A 362 6.12 -4.78 11.62
N LEU A 363 5.85 -4.87 10.31
CA LEU A 363 5.34 -6.08 9.66
C LEU A 363 6.26 -6.65 8.59
N GLY A 364 7.38 -5.99 8.30
CA GLY A 364 8.31 -6.39 7.25
C GLY A 364 9.52 -7.19 7.80
N PRO A 365 10.58 -7.31 7.00
CA PRO A 365 11.85 -7.87 7.43
C PRO A 365 12.67 -6.84 8.21
N THR A 366 13.86 -7.23 8.67
CA THR A 366 14.89 -6.28 9.08
C THR A 366 15.47 -5.59 7.84
N ILE A 367 15.64 -4.27 7.88
CA ILE A 367 16.04 -3.48 6.71
C ILE A 367 17.33 -2.70 6.92
N THR A 368 17.99 -2.35 5.81
CA THR A 368 19.13 -1.42 5.78
C THR A 368 18.95 -0.44 4.63
N CYS A 369 18.85 0.84 4.97
CA CYS A 369 18.58 1.91 4.02
C CYS A 369 19.86 2.65 3.57
N GLY A 370 19.69 3.62 2.67
CA GLY A 370 20.74 4.56 2.25
C GLY A 370 21.70 4.02 1.19
N LYS A 371 21.28 3.02 0.41
CA LYS A 371 22.06 2.54 -0.73
C LYS A 371 22.09 3.60 -1.84
N THR A 372 23.22 3.74 -2.53
CA THR A 372 23.37 4.73 -3.62
C THR A 372 22.65 4.33 -4.90
N THR A 373 22.48 3.02 -5.11
CA THR A 373 21.91 2.42 -6.32
C THR A 373 20.40 2.24 -6.25
N THR A 374 19.79 2.24 -5.07
CA THR A 374 18.36 1.98 -4.87
C THR A 374 17.80 2.77 -3.69
N PRO A 375 16.56 3.27 -3.79
CA PRO A 375 15.89 3.86 -2.63
C PRO A 375 15.29 2.80 -1.69
N ASN A 376 15.30 1.52 -2.07
CA ASN A 376 14.64 0.45 -1.32
C ASN A 376 15.58 -0.10 -0.23
N CYS A 377 15.07 -0.20 1.01
CA CYS A 377 15.84 -0.65 2.16
C CYS A 377 15.96 -2.18 2.28
N THR A 378 15.24 -2.91 1.43
CA THR A 378 15.32 -4.36 1.32
C THR A 378 14.96 -4.81 -0.08
N THR A 379 15.33 -6.03 -0.44
CA THR A 379 14.80 -6.74 -1.60
C THR A 379 13.88 -7.89 -1.18
N GLN A 380 13.74 -8.13 0.13
CA GLN A 380 13.06 -9.30 0.63
C GLN A 380 11.54 -9.22 0.48
N MET A 381 10.93 -10.35 0.13
CA MET A 381 9.49 -10.49 -0.06
C MET A 381 9.03 -11.87 0.45
N LEU A 382 7.74 -12.02 0.76
CA LEU A 382 7.12 -13.30 1.17
C LEU A 382 6.23 -13.83 0.04
N LEU A 383 6.35 -15.11 -0.29
CA LEU A 383 5.40 -15.82 -1.14
C LEU A 383 4.62 -16.77 -0.24
N PHE A 384 3.30 -16.72 -0.28
CA PHE A 384 2.43 -17.55 0.53
C PHE A 384 1.58 -18.47 -0.35
N THR A 385 1.26 -19.64 0.20
CA THR A 385 0.22 -20.53 -0.32
C THR A 385 -0.96 -20.50 0.65
N VAL A 386 -2.16 -20.24 0.13
CA VAL A 386 -3.40 -20.30 0.91
C VAL A 386 -3.72 -21.75 1.24
N GLN A 387 -3.83 -22.06 2.53
CA GLN A 387 -4.13 -23.40 3.03
C GLN A 387 -5.64 -23.68 3.04
N LYS A 388 -6.03 -24.93 3.29
CA LYS A 388 -7.46 -25.32 3.39
C LYS A 388 -8.22 -24.62 4.50
N ASP A 389 -7.53 -24.28 5.60
CA ASP A 389 -8.07 -23.49 6.72
C ASP A 389 -7.94 -21.98 6.48
N LEU A 390 -7.62 -21.56 5.25
CA LEU A 390 -7.40 -20.18 4.81
C LEU A 390 -6.17 -19.51 5.43
N SER A 391 -5.35 -20.23 6.21
CA SER A 391 -4.08 -19.70 6.68
C SER A 391 -3.09 -19.50 5.52
N LEU A 392 -2.16 -18.58 5.69
CA LEU A 392 -1.16 -18.20 4.69
C LEU A 392 0.19 -18.77 5.08
N LYS A 393 0.58 -19.88 4.43
CA LYS A 393 1.86 -20.54 4.69
C LYS A 393 2.95 -19.98 3.77
N PRO A 394 4.08 -19.46 4.30
CA PRO A 394 5.21 -19.06 3.47
C PRO A 394 5.78 -20.25 2.70
N VAL A 395 5.99 -20.08 1.41
CA VAL A 395 6.50 -21.11 0.49
C VAL A 395 7.87 -21.62 0.92
N THR A 396 8.78 -20.71 1.29
CA THR A 396 10.14 -21.03 1.76
C THR A 396 10.26 -21.02 3.28
N GLY A 397 9.15 -20.95 4.01
CA GLY A 397 9.11 -20.82 5.48
C GLY A 397 9.54 -19.45 6.03
N THR A 398 10.13 -18.57 5.22
CA THR A 398 10.62 -17.24 5.61
C THR A 398 10.65 -16.28 4.42
N TRP A 399 11.22 -15.10 4.60
CA TRP A 399 11.50 -14.12 3.55
C TRP A 399 12.33 -14.73 2.41
N ILE A 400 11.86 -14.58 1.18
CA ILE A 400 12.63 -14.83 -0.03
C ILE A 400 13.52 -13.61 -0.26
N THR A 401 14.82 -13.84 -0.43
CA THR A 401 15.76 -12.81 -0.89
C THR A 401 15.99 -13.03 -2.38
N PRO A 402 15.50 -12.14 -3.25
CA PRO A 402 15.77 -12.19 -4.67
C PRO A 402 17.26 -12.27 -4.98
N VAL A 403 17.66 -13.07 -5.98
CA VAL A 403 19.08 -13.30 -6.32
C VAL A 403 19.80 -11.96 -6.55
N PRO A 404 20.78 -11.56 -5.71
CA PRO A 404 21.39 -10.24 -5.79
C PRO A 404 22.04 -9.93 -7.15
N ALA A 405 22.68 -10.94 -7.76
CA ALA A 405 23.29 -10.79 -9.08
C ALA A 405 22.26 -10.49 -10.19
N ILE A 406 21.04 -11.04 -10.09
CA ILE A 406 19.95 -10.74 -11.02
C ILE A 406 19.41 -9.34 -10.72
N MET A 407 19.21 -9.00 -9.44
CA MET A 407 18.73 -7.68 -9.05
C MET A 407 19.66 -6.55 -9.50
N ALA A 408 20.97 -6.78 -9.47
CA ALA A 408 21.98 -5.81 -9.92
C ALA A 408 21.93 -5.48 -11.42
N THR A 409 21.27 -6.30 -12.24
CA THR A 409 21.07 -5.98 -13.67
C THR A 409 19.82 -5.13 -13.92
N ILE A 410 19.01 -4.89 -12.89
CA ILE A 410 17.76 -4.14 -12.98
C ILE A 410 17.95 -2.77 -12.29
N PRO A 411 17.80 -1.66 -13.02
CA PRO A 411 17.97 -0.32 -12.45
C PRO A 411 17.14 -0.09 -11.18
N GLY A 412 17.83 0.30 -10.10
CA GLY A 412 17.26 0.54 -8.77
C GLY A 412 16.73 -0.65 -8.00
N ALA A 413 17.09 -1.87 -8.40
CA ALA A 413 16.61 -3.08 -7.74
C ALA A 413 17.59 -3.66 -6.68
N SER A 414 18.84 -3.20 -6.59
CA SER A 414 19.84 -3.74 -5.65
C SER A 414 20.70 -2.69 -4.94
#